data_AF-A0A7S0S964-F1
#
_entry.id   AF-A0A7S0S964-F1
#
_cell.length_a   1.000
_cell.length_b   1.000
_cell.length_c   1.000
_cell.angle_alpha   90.00
_cell.angle_beta   90.00
_cell.angle_gamma   90.00
#
_symmetry.space_group_name_H-M   'P 1'
#
loop_
_entity.id
_entity.type
_entity.pdbx_description
1 polymer ?
#
loop_
_entity_poly.entity_id
_entity_poly.type
_entity_poly.pdbx_seq_one_letter_code
_entity_poly.pdbx_strand_id
1 'polypeptide(L)'
;MSNGVYGEDLARVGVTRKSQSTNVLLVHSELGKVKPRVFAKAPAADFAFGVSKARDREGAKDVTMKWVEHKSNPDSVPGPDFRAMNKLGAVNEVVSAAEVAAFRTENRITLRGGDVAKTDKSTALPSDYNPDHVYGRSSSAPTIEETRYTGDAVDIKTIVQGGFTNEWITMNERRAGQMRAKHEWREPKMTKAAVGHASFAQSSKHGQGGEAKPFKMKKFENVQPKLSSVGAK
;
A
#
# COMPACT_ATOMS: atom_id res chain seq x y z
N MET A 1 58.04 11.82 27.38
CA MET A 1 56.58 12.00 27.45
C MET A 1 55.97 11.19 26.31
N SER A 2 55.55 9.95 26.59
CA SER A 2 54.91 9.08 25.62
C SER A 2 53.39 9.24 25.73
N ASN A 3 52.76 9.60 24.61
CA ASN A 3 51.31 9.70 24.51
C ASN A 3 50.70 8.30 24.68
N GLY A 4 49.87 8.11 25.71
CA GLY A 4 49.16 6.87 25.97
C GLY A 4 48.14 6.60 24.88
N VAL A 5 48.41 5.60 24.05
CA VAL A 5 47.42 5.01 23.14
C VAL A 5 46.51 4.13 24.00
N TYR A 6 45.33 4.66 24.35
CA TYR A 6 44.27 3.88 24.99
C TYR A 6 43.77 2.82 24.00
N GLY A 7 44.30 1.60 24.09
CA GLY A 7 43.84 0.49 23.23
C GLY A 7 44.49 -0.85 23.51
N GLU A 8 45.80 -0.90 23.78
CA GLU A 8 46.52 -2.17 23.96
C GLU A 8 46.87 -2.50 25.42
N ASP A 9 46.85 -1.49 26.31
CA ASP A 9 47.25 -1.62 27.72
C ASP A 9 46.08 -1.51 28.71
N LEU A 10 44.95 -2.19 28.45
CA LEU A 10 44.14 -2.63 29.59
C LEU A 10 44.94 -3.74 30.26
N ALA A 11 45.69 -3.40 31.31
CA ALA A 11 46.43 -4.33 32.15
C ALA A 11 45.53 -5.51 32.55
N ARG A 12 45.59 -6.60 31.78
CA ARG A 12 44.85 -7.83 32.08
C ARG A 12 45.61 -8.53 33.20
N VAL A 13 45.05 -8.46 34.40
CA VAL A 13 45.58 -9.19 35.55
C VAL A 13 45.21 -10.67 35.40
N GLY A 14 46.20 -11.53 35.14
CA GLY A 14 46.03 -12.99 35.08
C GLY A 14 46.61 -13.68 33.83
N VAL A 15 46.43 -15.01 33.75
CA VAL A 15 46.97 -15.84 32.66
C VAL A 15 46.15 -15.66 31.38
N THR A 16 46.76 -15.10 30.35
CA THR A 16 46.15 -15.00 29.01
C THR A 16 46.21 -16.35 28.30
N ARG A 17 45.04 -16.86 27.89
CA ARG A 17 44.92 -18.13 27.15
C ARG A 17 44.64 -17.85 25.68
N LYS A 18 45.25 -18.60 24.77
CA LYS A 18 45.01 -18.48 23.31
C LYS A 18 43.53 -18.64 22.90
N SER A 19 42.74 -19.34 23.72
CA SER A 19 41.29 -19.49 23.50
C SER A 19 40.48 -18.21 23.77
N GLN A 20 41.06 -17.21 24.45
CA GLN A 20 40.36 -15.95 24.77
C GLN A 20 40.22 -15.02 23.55
N SER A 21 41.08 -15.14 22.53
CA SER A 21 40.99 -14.35 21.30
C SER A 21 40.01 -14.93 20.28
N THR A 22 39.61 -16.20 20.45
CA THR A 22 38.68 -16.92 19.57
C THR A 22 37.29 -17.07 20.18
N ASN A 23 37.16 -17.04 21.51
CA ASN A 23 35.88 -17.13 22.19
C ASN A 23 35.12 -15.80 22.22
N VAL A 24 33.95 -15.79 21.62
CA VAL A 24 33.10 -14.60 21.43
C VAL A 24 32.60 -14.00 22.72
N LEU A 25 32.46 -14.80 23.76
CA LEU A 25 32.03 -14.33 25.08
C LEU A 25 33.16 -13.58 25.80
N LEU A 26 34.42 -13.85 25.43
CA LEU A 26 35.61 -13.32 26.11
C LEU A 26 36.26 -12.15 25.37
N VAL A 27 35.93 -11.96 24.09
CA VAL A 27 36.43 -10.82 23.30
C VAL A 27 35.61 -9.57 23.62
N HIS A 28 36.31 -8.56 24.13
CA HIS A 28 35.75 -7.26 24.48
C HIS A 28 35.88 -6.32 23.27
N SER A 29 34.90 -5.46 23.07
CA SER A 29 35.00 -4.38 22.09
C SER A 29 35.83 -3.23 22.66
N GLU A 30 36.68 -2.65 21.83
CA GLU A 30 37.30 -1.37 22.14
C GLU A 30 36.25 -0.25 22.09
N LEU A 31 36.45 0.80 22.89
CA LEU A 31 35.56 1.97 22.90
C LEU A 31 35.52 2.60 21.51
N GLY A 32 34.31 2.77 20.98
CA GLY A 32 34.08 3.37 19.66
C GLY A 32 34.28 2.42 18.46
N LYS A 33 34.66 1.15 18.68
CA LYS A 33 34.78 0.14 17.61
C LYS A 33 33.71 -0.93 17.75
N VAL A 34 33.27 -1.47 16.61
CA VAL A 34 32.38 -2.64 16.60
C VAL A 34 33.14 -3.87 17.10
N LYS A 35 32.46 -4.72 17.86
CA LYS A 35 33.02 -5.98 18.36
C LYS A 35 33.62 -6.80 17.19
N PRO A 36 34.90 -7.21 17.26
CA PRO A 36 35.54 -7.90 16.15
C PRO A 36 34.89 -9.25 15.89
N ARG A 37 34.82 -9.65 14.61
CA ARG A 37 34.29 -10.95 14.19
C ARG A 37 35.30 -12.06 14.51
N VAL A 38 34.83 -13.06 15.23
CA VAL A 38 35.66 -14.14 15.81
C VAL A 38 35.42 -15.51 15.17
N PHE A 39 34.26 -15.72 14.55
CA PHE A 39 33.88 -17.02 13.98
C PHE A 39 34.24 -17.21 12.50
N ALA A 40 34.47 -16.13 11.76
CA ALA A 40 34.60 -16.22 10.30
C ALA A 40 35.61 -15.20 9.79
N LYS A 41 36.53 -15.68 8.93
CA LYS A 41 37.51 -14.85 8.22
C LYS A 41 36.82 -13.65 7.60
N ALA A 42 37.49 -12.49 7.64
CA ALA A 42 37.01 -11.31 6.96
C ALA A 42 36.79 -11.67 5.48
N PRO A 43 35.63 -11.33 4.91
CA PRO A 43 35.44 -11.49 3.47
C PRO A 43 36.44 -10.61 2.73
N ALA A 44 36.71 -10.94 1.46
CA ALA A 44 37.62 -10.16 0.62
C ALA A 44 37.19 -8.68 0.58
N ALA A 45 38.13 -7.76 0.36
CA ALA A 45 37.85 -6.33 0.33
C ALA A 45 36.78 -5.95 -0.71
N ASP A 46 36.69 -6.72 -1.80
CA ASP A 46 35.73 -6.53 -2.89
C ASP A 46 34.41 -7.30 -2.69
N PHE A 47 34.21 -7.94 -1.54
CA PHE A 47 33.00 -8.69 -1.26
C PHE A 47 31.85 -7.75 -0.88
N ALA A 48 30.86 -7.67 -1.75
CA ALA A 48 29.59 -7.01 -1.44
C ALA A 48 28.71 -7.94 -0.59
N PHE A 49 28.25 -7.45 0.56
CA PHE A 49 27.26 -8.15 1.36
C PHE A 49 25.86 -8.00 0.74
N GLY A 50 25.08 -9.07 0.81
CA GLY A 50 23.71 -9.11 0.29
C GLY A 50 23.56 -10.00 -0.94
N VAL A 51 22.33 -10.16 -1.40
CA VAL A 51 22.02 -10.87 -2.65
C VAL A 51 21.79 -9.82 -3.74
N SER A 52 22.68 -9.77 -4.74
CA SER A 52 22.43 -8.94 -5.91
C SER A 52 21.25 -9.54 -6.69
N LYS A 53 20.17 -8.77 -6.79
CA LYS A 53 19.08 -9.16 -7.68
C LYS A 53 19.53 -8.90 -9.11
N ALA A 54 19.49 -9.94 -9.94
CA ALA A 54 19.67 -9.76 -11.38
C ALA A 54 18.63 -8.76 -11.87
N ARG A 55 19.06 -7.75 -12.62
CA ARG A 55 18.14 -6.79 -13.22
C ARG A 55 17.34 -7.51 -14.30
N ASP A 56 16.02 -7.40 -14.26
CA ASP A 56 15.17 -7.98 -15.29
C ASP A 56 15.62 -7.48 -16.67
N ARG A 57 15.72 -8.41 -17.63
CA ARG A 57 16.09 -8.08 -19.01
C ARG A 57 15.00 -7.25 -19.70
N GLU A 58 13.78 -7.33 -19.19
CA GLU A 58 12.63 -6.65 -19.75
C GLU A 58 12.42 -5.28 -19.07
N GLY A 59 12.31 -4.23 -19.89
CA GLY A 59 12.03 -2.88 -19.40
C GLY A 59 10.53 -2.61 -19.29
N ALA A 60 10.14 -1.60 -18.50
CA ALA A 60 8.73 -1.21 -18.35
C ALA A 60 8.04 -0.89 -19.70
N LYS A 61 8.79 -0.37 -20.68
CA LYS A 61 8.30 -0.14 -22.04
C LYS A 61 7.92 -1.45 -22.75
N ASP A 62 8.74 -2.49 -22.61
CA ASP A 62 8.49 -3.78 -23.25
C ASP A 62 7.26 -4.46 -22.64
N VAL A 63 7.12 -4.41 -21.31
CA VAL A 63 5.97 -4.99 -20.58
C VAL A 63 4.66 -4.29 -20.96
N THR A 64 4.68 -2.97 -21.14
CA THR A 64 3.46 -2.19 -21.44
C THR A 64 3.02 -2.28 -22.90
N MET A 65 3.98 -2.43 -23.82
CA MET A 65 3.70 -2.42 -25.27
C MET A 65 3.48 -3.82 -25.84
N LYS A 66 3.87 -4.88 -25.13
CA LYS A 66 3.66 -6.27 -25.58
C LYS A 66 2.44 -6.87 -24.90
N TRP A 67 1.32 -6.86 -25.61
CA TRP A 67 0.20 -7.74 -25.30
C TRP A 67 0.54 -9.13 -25.83
N VAL A 68 1.05 -9.99 -24.95
CA VAL A 68 1.34 -11.40 -25.26
C VAL A 68 0.22 -12.25 -24.68
N GLU A 69 -0.43 -13.04 -25.54
CA GLU A 69 -1.38 -14.04 -25.08
C GLU A 69 -0.65 -15.13 -24.28
N HIS A 70 -1.28 -15.58 -23.20
CA HIS A 70 -0.75 -16.65 -22.38
C HIS A 70 -0.60 -17.93 -23.21
N LYS A 71 0.64 -18.31 -23.50
CA LYS A 71 0.96 -19.63 -24.07
C LYS A 71 1.10 -20.61 -22.93
N SER A 72 0.10 -21.47 -22.77
CA SER A 72 0.16 -22.59 -21.83
C SER A 72 1.40 -23.43 -22.12
N ASN A 73 2.13 -23.83 -21.08
CA ASN A 73 3.28 -24.70 -21.24
C ASN A 73 2.81 -26.06 -21.81
N PRO A 74 3.24 -26.45 -23.02
CA PRO A 74 2.81 -27.70 -23.64
C PRO A 74 3.27 -28.94 -22.85
N ASP A 75 4.37 -28.81 -22.11
CA ASP A 75 4.95 -29.86 -21.27
C ASP A 75 4.40 -29.82 -19.83
N SER A 76 3.34 -29.04 -19.57
CA SER A 76 2.69 -29.02 -18.26
C SER A 76 2.03 -30.37 -17.99
N VAL A 77 2.74 -31.22 -17.25
CA VAL A 77 2.20 -32.49 -16.77
C VAL A 77 1.16 -32.16 -15.70
N PRO A 78 -0.08 -32.71 -15.79
CA PRO A 78 -1.08 -32.52 -14.77
C PRO A 78 -0.55 -32.93 -13.39
N GLY A 79 -0.83 -32.11 -12.38
CA GLY A 79 -0.44 -32.40 -11.01
C GLY A 79 -1.00 -33.74 -10.51
N PRO A 80 -0.40 -34.34 -9.47
CA PRO A 80 -0.92 -35.55 -8.85
C PRO A 80 -2.32 -35.35 -8.26
N ASP A 81 -3.23 -36.28 -8.49
CA ASP A 81 -4.56 -36.31 -7.89
C ASP A 81 -4.52 -37.04 -6.54
N PHE A 82 -4.23 -36.28 -5.49
CA PHE A 82 -4.18 -36.84 -4.13
C PHE A 82 -5.51 -37.41 -3.65
N ARG A 83 -6.66 -36.95 -4.19
CA ARG A 83 -7.96 -37.45 -3.78
C ARG A 83 -8.18 -38.87 -4.33
N ALA A 84 -7.87 -39.08 -5.60
CA ALA A 84 -7.92 -40.40 -6.22
C ALA A 84 -6.92 -41.36 -5.56
N MET A 85 -5.68 -40.92 -5.33
CA MET A 85 -4.65 -41.76 -4.69
C MET A 85 -5.02 -42.14 -3.25
N ASN A 86 -5.58 -41.21 -2.46
CA ASN A 86 -6.01 -41.52 -1.09
C ASN A 86 -7.21 -42.46 -1.07
N LYS A 87 -8.14 -42.31 -2.03
CA LYS A 87 -9.27 -43.24 -2.17
C LYS A 87 -8.76 -44.65 -2.49
N LEU A 88 -7.78 -44.76 -3.39
CA LEU A 88 -7.14 -46.04 -3.72
C LEU A 88 -6.38 -46.61 -2.51
N GLY A 89 -5.66 -45.77 -1.76
CA GLY A 89 -4.94 -46.18 -0.55
C GLY A 89 -5.88 -46.71 0.54
N ALA A 90 -7.05 -46.06 0.72
CA ALA A 90 -8.07 -46.52 1.65
C ALA A 90 -8.67 -47.89 1.26
N VAL A 91 -8.80 -48.17 -0.04
CA VAL A 91 -9.23 -49.48 -0.55
C VAL A 91 -8.17 -50.56 -0.33
N ASN A 92 -6.88 -50.18 -0.36
CA ASN A 92 -5.76 -51.09 -0.10
C ASN A 92 -5.33 -51.11 1.38
N GLU A 93 -6.21 -50.66 2.29
CA GLU A 93 -5.99 -50.70 3.74
C GLU A 93 -4.70 -49.99 4.21
N VAL A 94 -4.28 -48.93 3.52
CA VAL A 94 -3.13 -48.12 3.92
C VAL A 94 -3.54 -47.17 5.04
N VAL A 95 -3.07 -47.43 6.27
CA VAL A 95 -3.53 -46.71 7.48
C VAL A 95 -2.51 -45.69 7.96
N SER A 96 -1.21 -45.97 7.83
CA SER A 96 -0.16 -45.09 8.34
C SER A 96 0.19 -43.97 7.36
N ALA A 97 0.49 -42.77 7.87
CA ALA A 97 0.88 -41.62 7.04
C ALA A 97 2.16 -41.89 6.22
N ALA A 98 3.11 -42.66 6.76
CA ALA A 98 4.32 -43.05 6.04
C ALA A 98 4.02 -44.01 4.88
N GLU A 99 3.10 -44.95 5.09
CA GLU A 99 2.65 -45.88 4.07
C GLU A 99 1.84 -45.16 2.99
N VAL A 100 1.00 -44.18 3.37
CA VAL A 100 0.28 -43.33 2.40
C VAL A 100 1.27 -42.55 1.51
N ALA A 101 2.38 -42.06 2.08
CA ALA A 101 3.41 -41.38 1.31
C ALA A 101 4.09 -42.32 0.30
N ALA A 102 4.49 -43.52 0.74
CA ALA A 102 5.06 -44.56 -0.14
C ALA A 102 4.06 -45.01 -1.22
N PHE A 103 2.80 -45.21 -0.83
CA PHE A 103 1.73 -45.62 -1.73
C PHE A 103 1.47 -44.58 -2.83
N ARG A 104 1.56 -43.28 -2.51
CA ARG A 104 1.44 -42.19 -3.51
C ARG A 104 2.62 -42.15 -4.48
N THR A 105 3.82 -42.56 -4.05
CA THR A 105 4.98 -42.62 -4.95
C THR A 105 4.89 -43.81 -5.92
N GLU A 106 4.34 -44.93 -5.48
CA GLU A 106 4.16 -46.14 -6.29
C GLU A 106 2.93 -46.05 -7.21
N ASN A 107 1.81 -45.54 -6.70
CA ASN A 107 0.52 -45.48 -7.39
C ASN A 107 0.17 -44.04 -7.78
N ARG A 108 1.00 -43.43 -8.63
CA ARG A 108 0.83 -42.04 -9.03
C ARG A 108 -0.33 -41.87 -10.00
N ILE A 109 -1.46 -41.36 -9.50
CA ILE A 109 -2.60 -40.93 -10.31
C ILE A 109 -2.47 -39.43 -10.57
N THR A 110 -2.56 -39.02 -11.83
CA THR A 110 -2.56 -37.61 -12.21
C THR A 110 -3.99 -37.10 -12.34
N LEU A 111 -4.17 -35.80 -12.09
CA LEU A 111 -5.43 -35.13 -12.44
C LEU A 111 -5.68 -35.35 -13.93
N ARG A 112 -6.95 -35.54 -14.31
CA ARG A 112 -7.33 -35.43 -15.71
C ARG A 112 -7.01 -34.00 -16.14
N GLY A 113 -5.87 -33.81 -16.79
CA GLY A 113 -5.57 -32.58 -17.50
C GLY A 113 -6.73 -32.37 -18.45
N GLY A 114 -7.45 -31.26 -18.33
CA GLY A 114 -8.46 -30.94 -19.33
C GLY A 114 -7.75 -30.90 -20.67
N ASP A 115 -8.07 -31.85 -21.57
CA ASP A 115 -7.69 -31.76 -22.98
C ASP A 115 -8.20 -30.44 -23.62
N VAL A 116 -9.07 -29.73 -22.90
CA VAL A 116 -9.51 -28.35 -23.16
C VAL A 116 -8.36 -27.33 -23.22
N ALA A 117 -7.22 -27.58 -22.55
CA ALA A 117 -6.06 -26.67 -22.60
C ALA A 117 -5.14 -26.92 -23.81
N LYS A 118 -5.35 -28.02 -24.56
CA LYS A 118 -4.50 -28.43 -25.70
C LYS A 118 -5.10 -28.07 -27.05
N THR A 119 -6.33 -27.56 -27.09
CA THR A 119 -6.89 -27.09 -28.35
C THR A 119 -6.43 -25.66 -28.57
N ASP A 120 -5.40 -25.47 -29.40
CA ASP A 120 -5.08 -24.22 -30.11
C ASP A 120 -6.24 -23.72 -31.00
N LYS A 121 -7.43 -24.34 -30.90
CA LYS A 121 -8.62 -23.88 -31.56
C LYS A 121 -9.11 -22.67 -30.76
N SER A 122 -8.83 -21.49 -31.30
CA SER A 122 -9.53 -20.28 -30.91
C SER A 122 -11.02 -20.60 -30.81
N THR A 123 -11.66 -20.15 -29.73
CA THR A 123 -13.11 -20.32 -29.59
C THR A 123 -13.76 -19.69 -30.82
N ALA A 124 -14.59 -20.44 -31.52
CA ALA A 124 -15.22 -19.95 -32.74
C ALA A 124 -16.14 -18.80 -32.37
N LEU A 125 -15.78 -17.60 -32.81
CA LEU A 125 -16.54 -16.40 -32.52
C LEU A 125 -17.66 -16.25 -33.56
N PRO A 126 -18.81 -15.64 -33.20
CA PRO A 126 -19.86 -15.33 -34.17
C PRO A 126 -19.37 -14.50 -35.36
N SER A 127 -18.38 -13.63 -35.14
CA SER A 127 -17.72 -12.84 -36.21
C SER A 127 -16.93 -13.68 -37.21
N ASP A 128 -16.52 -14.89 -36.85
CA ASP A 128 -15.78 -15.77 -37.76
C ASP A 128 -16.70 -16.33 -38.86
N TYR A 129 -18.00 -16.46 -38.56
CA TYR A 129 -19.02 -16.95 -39.50
C TYR A 129 -19.77 -15.83 -40.22
N ASN A 130 -19.94 -14.68 -39.55
CA ASN A 130 -20.61 -13.51 -40.11
C ASN A 130 -19.72 -12.27 -39.93
N PRO A 131 -19.05 -11.77 -40.99
CA PRO A 131 -18.17 -10.60 -40.89
C PRO A 131 -18.90 -9.32 -40.48
N ASP A 132 -20.22 -9.26 -40.70
CA ASP A 132 -21.06 -8.13 -40.30
C ASP A 132 -21.57 -8.27 -38.85
N HIS A 133 -21.13 -9.30 -38.12
CA HIS A 133 -21.48 -9.45 -36.71
C HIS A 133 -20.84 -8.34 -35.89
N VAL A 134 -21.67 -7.43 -35.38
CA VAL A 134 -21.25 -6.36 -34.48
C VAL A 134 -21.41 -6.82 -33.04
N TYR A 135 -20.33 -6.71 -32.26
CA TYR A 135 -20.36 -6.94 -30.83
C TYR A 135 -20.88 -5.73 -30.06
N GLY A 136 -21.60 -5.99 -28.98
CA GLY A 136 -22.15 -4.96 -28.11
C GLY A 136 -23.66 -4.82 -28.25
N ARG A 137 -24.20 -3.73 -27.71
CA ARG A 137 -25.63 -3.40 -27.74
C ARG A 137 -25.82 -2.09 -28.48
N SER A 138 -26.90 -1.98 -29.24
CA SER A 138 -27.25 -0.75 -29.93
C SER A 138 -27.63 0.33 -28.92
N SER A 139 -26.97 1.48 -28.97
CA SER A 139 -27.33 2.64 -28.16
C SER A 139 -28.64 3.30 -28.62
N SER A 140 -29.09 3.02 -29.85
CA SER A 140 -30.33 3.58 -30.40
C SER A 140 -31.58 2.83 -29.94
N ALA A 141 -31.44 1.60 -29.44
CA ALA A 141 -32.55 0.76 -28.98
C ALA A 141 -32.16 0.02 -27.68
N PRO A 142 -32.05 0.75 -26.55
CA PRO A 142 -31.73 0.15 -25.27
C PRO A 142 -32.83 -0.81 -24.82
N THR A 143 -32.46 -1.80 -24.03
CA THR A 143 -33.41 -2.76 -23.47
C THR A 143 -34.25 -2.12 -22.35
N ILE A 144 -35.46 -2.62 -22.11
CA ILE A 144 -36.37 -2.09 -21.07
C ILE A 144 -35.69 -2.05 -19.68
N GLU A 145 -34.86 -3.05 -19.38
CA GLU A 145 -34.12 -3.11 -18.12
C GLU A 145 -33.03 -2.02 -18.01
N GLU A 146 -32.36 -1.68 -19.11
CA GLU A 146 -31.40 -0.56 -19.13
C GLU A 146 -32.11 0.78 -18.98
N THR A 147 -33.25 0.99 -19.64
CA THR A 147 -34.04 2.21 -19.48
C THR A 147 -34.56 2.36 -18.04
N ARG A 148 -34.88 1.25 -17.37
CA ARG A 148 -35.30 1.27 -15.96
C ARG A 148 -34.18 1.74 -15.01
N TYR A 149 -32.93 1.32 -15.26
CA TYR A 149 -31.80 1.62 -14.37
C TYR A 149 -31.15 2.97 -14.66
N THR A 150 -30.94 3.28 -15.95
CA THR A 150 -30.20 4.47 -16.42
C THR A 150 -31.10 5.62 -16.86
N GLY A 151 -32.41 5.39 -17.00
CA GLY A 151 -33.33 6.37 -17.56
C GLY A 151 -33.24 6.44 -19.08
N ASP A 152 -33.66 7.58 -19.65
CA ASP A 152 -33.58 7.85 -21.08
C ASP A 152 -32.13 8.16 -21.48
N ALA A 153 -31.39 7.11 -21.83
CA ALA A 153 -30.00 7.20 -22.21
C ALA A 153 -29.87 7.81 -23.62
N VAL A 154 -29.01 8.82 -23.73
CA VAL A 154 -28.73 9.49 -25.00
C VAL A 154 -28.00 8.53 -25.95
N ASP A 155 -28.47 8.46 -27.19
CA ASP A 155 -27.80 7.70 -28.24
C ASP A 155 -26.36 8.23 -28.48
N ILE A 156 -25.38 7.33 -28.48
CA ILE A 156 -23.96 7.64 -28.70
C ILE A 156 -23.78 8.40 -30.03
N LYS A 157 -24.58 8.07 -31.04
CA LYS A 157 -24.57 8.78 -32.33
C LYS A 157 -24.80 10.28 -32.15
N THR A 158 -25.75 10.68 -31.31
CA THR A 158 -26.06 12.09 -31.03
C THR A 158 -24.90 12.79 -30.33
N ILE A 159 -24.20 12.08 -29.44
CA ILE A 159 -23.01 12.60 -28.74
C ILE A 159 -21.87 12.84 -29.75
N VAL A 160 -21.58 11.85 -30.59
CA VAL A 160 -20.50 11.92 -31.60
C VAL A 160 -20.78 13.00 -32.64
N GLN A 161 -22.05 13.16 -33.03
CA GLN A 161 -22.47 14.21 -33.98
C GLN A 161 -22.54 15.61 -33.36
N GLY A 162 -22.28 15.75 -32.05
CA GLY A 162 -22.28 17.04 -31.38
C GLY A 162 -23.69 17.62 -31.20
N GLY A 163 -24.72 16.79 -31.02
CA GLY A 163 -26.10 17.25 -30.80
C GLY A 163 -26.27 18.17 -29.59
N PHE A 164 -25.36 18.08 -28.61
CA PHE A 164 -25.37 18.87 -27.37
C PHE A 164 -24.51 20.13 -27.43
N THR A 165 -23.82 20.40 -28.55
CA THR A 165 -22.82 21.48 -28.66
C THR A 165 -23.37 22.86 -28.32
N ASN A 166 -24.61 23.14 -28.72
CA ASN A 166 -25.25 24.44 -28.51
C ASN A 166 -26.19 24.49 -27.29
N GLU A 167 -26.39 23.38 -26.58
CA GLU A 167 -27.36 23.35 -25.46
C GLU A 167 -26.98 24.32 -24.35
N TRP A 168 -25.67 24.47 -24.07
CA TRP A 168 -25.20 25.44 -23.09
C TRP A 168 -25.50 26.87 -23.49
N ILE A 169 -25.35 27.20 -24.77
CA ILE A 169 -25.65 28.53 -25.32
C ILE A 169 -27.15 28.78 -25.19
N THR A 170 -28.00 27.86 -25.66
CA THR A 170 -29.46 27.98 -25.57
C THR A 170 -29.94 28.06 -24.12
N MET A 171 -29.34 27.29 -23.21
CA MET A 171 -29.64 27.35 -21.78
C MET A 171 -29.29 28.72 -21.18
N ASN A 172 -28.15 29.29 -21.56
CA ASN A 172 -27.72 30.60 -21.10
C ASN A 172 -28.53 31.74 -21.69
N GLU A 173 -28.92 31.64 -22.96
CA GLU A 173 -29.84 32.58 -23.60
C GLU A 173 -31.19 32.58 -22.87
N ARG A 174 -31.72 31.39 -22.53
CA ARG A 174 -32.94 31.25 -21.74
C ARG A 174 -32.78 31.84 -20.32
N ARG A 175 -31.60 31.68 -19.71
CA ARG A 175 -31.26 32.25 -18.40
C ARG A 175 -30.76 33.69 -18.48
N ALA A 176 -30.68 34.30 -19.65
CA ALA A 176 -30.08 35.62 -19.82
C ALA A 176 -30.81 36.68 -19.00
N GLY A 177 -32.13 36.58 -18.86
CA GLY A 177 -32.91 37.46 -17.97
C GLY A 177 -32.56 37.32 -16.50
N GLN A 178 -32.31 36.10 -16.02
CA GLN A 178 -31.90 35.81 -14.64
C GLN A 178 -30.44 36.24 -14.39
N MET A 179 -29.56 36.05 -15.37
CA MET A 179 -28.15 36.46 -15.29
C MET A 179 -27.97 37.98 -15.40
N ARG A 180 -28.85 38.65 -16.17
CA ARG A 180 -28.89 40.13 -16.29
C ARG A 180 -29.55 40.81 -15.11
N ALA A 181 -30.42 40.11 -14.38
CA ALA A 181 -30.85 40.53 -13.06
C ALA A 181 -29.61 40.50 -12.16
N LYS A 182 -28.86 41.61 -12.15
CA LYS A 182 -27.65 41.78 -11.37
C LYS A 182 -27.92 41.27 -9.95
N HIS A 183 -27.00 40.46 -9.42
CA HIS A 183 -26.91 40.28 -7.98
C HIS A 183 -26.82 41.67 -7.37
N GLU A 184 -27.93 42.17 -6.80
CA GLU A 184 -27.90 43.38 -6.01
C GLU A 184 -26.77 43.21 -5.00
N TRP A 185 -25.90 44.20 -4.90
CA TRP A 185 -24.85 44.21 -3.89
C TRP A 185 -25.53 44.04 -2.53
N ARG A 186 -25.37 42.87 -1.93
CA ARG A 186 -25.87 42.60 -0.58
C ARG A 186 -24.75 42.94 0.37
N GLU A 187 -25.00 43.90 1.25
CA GLU A 187 -24.07 44.21 2.33
C GLU A 187 -23.74 42.92 3.12
N PRO A 188 -22.46 42.64 3.40
CA PRO A 188 -22.07 41.47 4.17
C PRO A 188 -22.74 41.50 5.54
N LYS A 189 -23.68 40.59 5.79
CA LYS A 189 -24.25 40.42 7.13
C LYS A 189 -23.17 39.85 8.03
N MET A 190 -22.83 40.56 9.11
CA MET A 190 -21.91 40.03 10.11
C MET A 190 -22.45 38.71 10.66
N THR A 191 -21.60 37.70 10.71
CA THR A 191 -21.96 36.41 11.30
C THR A 191 -22.10 36.56 12.82
N LYS A 192 -22.96 35.75 13.44
CA LYS A 192 -23.12 35.75 14.91
C LYS A 192 -21.78 35.55 15.65
N ALA A 193 -20.87 34.80 15.06
CA ALA A 193 -19.50 34.62 15.56
C ALA A 193 -18.69 35.92 15.54
N ALA A 194 -18.74 36.67 14.43
CA ALA A 194 -18.03 37.95 14.31
C ALA A 194 -18.56 38.99 15.30
N VAL A 195 -19.87 39.02 15.55
CA VAL A 195 -20.48 39.88 16.58
C VAL A 195 -20.00 39.48 17.98
N GLY A 196 -19.96 38.18 18.29
CA GLY A 196 -19.46 37.68 19.56
C GLY A 196 -18.00 38.05 19.81
N HIS A 197 -17.12 37.86 18.81
CA HIS A 197 -15.72 38.25 18.93
C HIS A 197 -15.52 39.76 19.09
N ALA A 198 -16.29 40.58 18.37
CA ALA A 198 -16.25 42.04 18.52
C ALA A 198 -16.69 42.48 19.93
N SER A 199 -17.76 41.88 20.48
CA SER A 199 -18.19 42.18 21.85
C SER A 199 -17.13 41.80 22.90
N PHE A 200 -16.46 40.65 22.71
CA PHE A 200 -15.42 40.21 23.63
C PHE A 200 -14.18 41.12 23.56
N ALA A 201 -13.78 41.53 22.35
CA ALA A 201 -12.67 42.46 22.13
C ALA A 201 -12.94 43.88 22.66
N GLN A 202 -14.19 44.33 22.66
CA GLN A 202 -14.56 45.60 23.29
C GLN A 202 -14.55 45.48 24.82
N SER A 203 -15.06 44.38 25.38
CA SER A 203 -15.04 44.14 26.83
C SER A 203 -13.62 43.99 27.40
N SER A 204 -12.69 43.39 26.65
CA SER A 204 -11.30 43.23 27.09
C SER A 204 -10.50 44.53 27.04
N LYS A 205 -10.88 45.52 26.21
CA LYS A 205 -10.22 46.82 26.14
C LYS A 205 -10.67 47.82 27.20
N HIS A 206 -11.85 47.63 27.80
CA HIS A 206 -12.37 48.48 28.89
C HIS A 206 -12.28 47.83 30.27
N GLY A 207 -11.72 46.61 30.36
CA GLY A 207 -11.37 45.99 31.63
C GLY A 207 -10.17 46.72 32.26
N GLN A 208 -10.45 47.50 33.31
CA GLN A 208 -9.46 48.12 34.19
C GLN A 208 -8.32 47.15 34.53
N GLY A 209 -7.07 47.66 34.52
CA GLY A 209 -5.85 46.92 34.78
C GLY A 209 -5.77 46.31 36.19
N GLY A 210 -6.47 45.20 36.40
CA GLY A 210 -6.20 44.28 37.50
C GLY A 210 -4.95 43.47 37.17
N GLU A 211 -3.99 43.42 38.09
CA GLU A 211 -2.80 42.57 37.98
C GLU A 211 -3.20 41.15 37.54
N ALA A 212 -2.60 40.68 36.45
CA ALA A 212 -2.88 39.35 35.92
C ALA A 212 -2.43 38.30 36.96
N LYS A 213 -3.40 37.77 37.71
CA LYS A 213 -3.14 36.63 38.61
C LYS A 213 -2.57 35.48 37.77
N PRO A 214 -1.40 34.91 38.14
CA PRO A 214 -0.85 33.78 37.43
C PRO A 214 -1.85 32.62 37.49
N PHE A 215 -1.97 31.90 36.38
CA PHE A 215 -2.89 30.77 36.26
C PHE A 215 -2.62 29.75 37.37
N LYS A 216 -3.60 29.55 38.25
CA LYS A 216 -3.59 28.53 39.29
C LYS A 216 -4.77 27.61 39.04
N MET A 217 -4.52 26.30 38.94
CA MET A 217 -5.61 25.34 38.83
C MET A 217 -6.47 25.40 40.12
N LYS A 218 -7.80 25.29 39.98
CA LYS A 218 -8.77 25.31 41.11
C LYS A 218 -8.34 24.47 42.32
N LYS A 219 -7.82 23.27 42.06
CA LYS A 219 -7.39 22.33 43.11
C LYS A 219 -6.20 22.83 43.95
N PHE A 220 -5.47 23.83 43.48
CA PHE A 220 -4.30 24.38 44.15
C PHE A 220 -4.49 25.81 44.64
N GLU A 221 -5.67 26.40 44.48
CA GLU A 221 -5.91 27.81 44.79
C GLU A 221 -5.49 28.15 46.24
N ASN A 222 -5.80 27.26 47.18
CA ASN A 222 -5.52 27.40 48.61
C ASN A 222 -4.15 26.87 49.08
N VAL A 223 -3.31 26.32 48.19
CA VAL A 223 -1.99 25.81 48.57
C VAL A 223 -0.99 26.97 48.61
N GLN A 224 -0.43 27.25 49.80
CA GLN A 224 0.60 28.27 49.98
C GLN A 224 1.95 27.78 49.43
N PRO A 225 2.74 28.62 48.75
CA PRO A 225 4.07 28.25 48.27
C PRO A 225 5.01 27.99 49.45
N LYS A 226 5.76 26.88 49.41
CA LYS A 226 6.68 26.46 50.49
C LYS A 226 8.08 27.10 50.43
N LEU A 227 8.33 27.98 49.46
CA LEU A 227 9.58 28.72 49.35
C LEU A 227 9.30 30.17 49.76
N SER A 228 9.85 30.58 50.90
CA SER A 228 10.01 32.00 51.20
C SER A 228 10.92 32.61 50.13
N SER A 229 10.60 33.82 49.69
CA SER A 229 11.33 34.55 48.65
C SER A 229 12.81 34.71 49.01
N VAL A 230 13.66 33.81 48.52
CA VAL A 230 15.10 34.02 48.49
C VAL A 230 15.42 34.63 47.12
N GLY A 231 15.65 35.93 47.11
CA GLY A 231 16.32 36.62 46.01
C GLY A 231 15.41 37.37 45.03
N ALA A 232 14.99 38.57 45.43
CA ALA A 232 14.85 39.68 44.49
C ALA A 232 15.57 40.87 45.12
N LYS A 233 16.80 41.10 44.67
CA LYS A 233 17.37 42.45 44.58
C LYS A 233 16.76 43.12 43.36
#